data_AF-A0A952VWS5-F1
#
_entry.id   AF-A0A952VWS5-F1
#
_cell.length_a   1.000
_cell.length_b   1.000
_cell.length_c   1.000
_cell.angle_alpha   90.00
_cell.angle_beta   90.00
_cell.angle_gamma   90.00
#
_symmetry.space_group_name_H-M   'P 1'
#
loop_
_entity.id
_entity.type
_entity.pdbx_description
1 polymer ?
#
loop_
_entity_poly.entity_id
_entity_poly.type
_entity_poly.pdbx_seq_one_letter_code
_entity_poly.pdbx_strand_id
1 'polypeptide(L)'
;MRNILLEKLARSTPLSLGHAFCSQCKYPLSAFLSKDENNPEVIRIAAGGFTQTSVQERLSEILAADNFLRQCCGKAEALAKAIDVLFLDRLQAEAFPTNEPTLAFLPHLFEEALSKFDQVLYNEGDFKKYAYFHLYNLEIVGDLKLQPPYAGWFIAKLEPSLVPVLFGESSASSFISPMTTGTHFLVCQDTDGFEQENLYEWLSRRWQDAHPYRQVLQYAIEGIVNIDYVCPYFSPDWINKVHKWGLYYLAAC
;
A
#
# COMPACT_ATOMS: atom_id res chain seq x y z
N MET A 1 -4.32 18.81 -9.06
CA MET A 1 -4.39 19.05 -10.52
C MET A 1 -4.28 17.69 -11.18
N ARG A 2 -5.22 17.31 -12.05
CA ARG A 2 -5.27 15.97 -12.64
C ARG A 2 -4.04 15.72 -13.52
N ASN A 3 -3.35 14.60 -13.33
CA ASN A 3 -2.23 14.23 -14.18
C ASN A 3 -2.73 13.68 -15.52
N ILE A 4 -2.60 14.48 -16.59
CA ILE A 4 -3.09 14.15 -17.93
C ILE A 4 -2.40 12.89 -18.48
N LEU A 5 -1.13 12.64 -18.14
CA LEU A 5 -0.40 11.45 -18.58
C LEU A 5 -0.97 10.20 -17.92
N LEU A 6 -1.28 10.27 -16.63
CA LEU A 6 -1.92 9.19 -15.89
C LEU A 6 -3.30 8.85 -16.47
N GLU A 7 -4.11 9.87 -16.75
CA GLU A 7 -5.43 9.67 -17.36
C GLU A 7 -5.32 8.99 -18.72
N LYS A 8 -4.42 9.46 -19.59
CA LYS A 8 -4.18 8.86 -20.91
C LYS A 8 -3.75 7.40 -20.80
N LEU A 9 -2.84 7.10 -19.88
CA LEU A 9 -2.39 5.73 -19.65
C LEU A 9 -3.56 4.86 -19.17
N ALA A 10 -4.26 5.26 -18.11
CA ALA A 10 -5.40 4.54 -17.55
C ALA A 10 -6.48 4.23 -18.59
N ARG A 11 -6.83 5.19 -19.46
CA ARG A 11 -7.78 5.00 -20.57
C ARG A 11 -7.28 3.99 -21.61
N SER A 12 -6.01 4.07 -21.98
CA SER A 12 -5.44 3.20 -23.02
C SER A 12 -5.24 1.76 -22.55
N THR A 13 -4.92 1.54 -21.27
CA THR A 13 -4.58 0.22 -20.72
C THR A 13 -5.63 -0.88 -20.99
N PRO A 14 -6.93 -0.73 -20.65
CA PRO A 14 -7.90 -1.81 -20.88
C PRO A 14 -8.13 -2.09 -22.37
N LEU A 15 -8.00 -1.06 -23.23
CA LEU A 15 -8.11 -1.20 -24.68
C LEU A 15 -6.90 -1.95 -25.26
N SER A 16 -5.70 -1.60 -24.79
CA SER A 16 -4.44 -2.18 -25.28
C SER A 16 -4.21 -3.60 -24.78
N LEU A 17 -4.47 -3.89 -23.50
CA LEU A 17 -4.34 -5.25 -22.95
C LEU A 17 -5.43 -6.18 -23.51
N GLY A 18 -6.61 -5.63 -23.79
CA GLY A 18 -7.76 -6.35 -24.29
C GLY A 18 -8.52 -7.12 -23.23
N HIS A 19 -9.82 -7.31 -23.46
CA HIS A 19 -10.75 -7.91 -22.50
C HIS A 19 -10.30 -9.29 -21.98
N ALA A 20 -9.86 -10.16 -22.88
CA ALA A 20 -9.43 -11.52 -22.51
C ALA A 20 -8.29 -11.50 -21.48
N PHE A 21 -7.29 -10.65 -21.69
CA PHE A 21 -6.16 -10.54 -20.77
C PHE A 21 -6.57 -9.94 -19.43
N CYS A 22 -7.38 -8.87 -19.46
CA CYS A 22 -7.91 -8.22 -18.27
C CYS A 22 -8.75 -9.18 -17.41
N SER A 23 -9.62 -9.99 -18.03
CA SER A 23 -10.49 -10.93 -17.32
C SER A 23 -9.75 -12.09 -16.63
N GLN A 24 -8.54 -12.42 -17.09
CA GLN A 24 -7.75 -13.53 -16.55
C GLN A 24 -6.77 -13.09 -15.45
N CYS A 25 -6.51 -11.80 -15.34
CA CYS A 25 -5.50 -11.25 -14.42
C CYS A 25 -6.17 -10.31 -13.43
N LYS A 26 -6.03 -10.59 -12.12
CA LYS A 26 -6.48 -9.68 -11.07
C LYS A 26 -5.78 -8.32 -11.12
N TYR A 27 -4.51 -8.28 -11.51
CA TYR A 27 -3.73 -7.05 -11.65
C TYR A 27 -3.13 -6.99 -13.05
N PRO A 28 -3.92 -6.66 -14.08
CA PRO A 28 -3.54 -6.87 -15.47
C PRO A 28 -2.34 -6.03 -15.91
N LEU A 29 -2.23 -4.75 -15.52
CA LEU A 29 -1.07 -3.93 -15.89
C LEU A 29 0.21 -4.42 -15.22
N SER A 30 0.15 -4.74 -13.92
CA SER A 30 1.28 -5.30 -13.17
C SER A 30 1.68 -6.68 -13.72
N ALA A 31 0.70 -7.53 -14.03
CA ALA A 31 0.94 -8.84 -14.63
C ALA A 31 1.61 -8.69 -15.99
N PHE A 32 1.12 -7.77 -16.83
CA PHE A 32 1.73 -7.46 -18.11
C PHE A 32 3.20 -7.06 -17.97
N LEU A 33 3.55 -6.16 -17.04
CA LEU A 33 4.94 -5.72 -16.83
C LEU A 33 5.86 -6.82 -16.25
N SER A 34 5.29 -7.81 -15.55
CA SER A 34 6.04 -8.91 -14.93
C SER A 34 6.24 -10.14 -15.83
N LYS A 35 5.47 -10.27 -16.93
CA LYS A 35 5.54 -11.42 -17.83
C LYS A 35 6.82 -11.40 -18.67
N ASP A 36 7.30 -12.59 -19.03
CA ASP A 36 8.38 -12.75 -20.02
C ASP A 36 8.01 -12.05 -21.33
N GLU A 37 8.94 -11.27 -21.90
CA GLU A 37 8.80 -10.58 -23.18
C GLU A 37 8.45 -11.54 -24.33
N ASN A 38 8.86 -12.81 -24.22
CA ASN A 38 8.56 -13.87 -25.20
C ASN A 38 7.19 -14.52 -25.00
N ASN A 39 6.41 -14.10 -23.99
CA ASN A 39 5.07 -14.64 -23.78
C ASN A 39 4.16 -14.30 -24.99
N PRO A 40 3.42 -15.29 -25.55
CA PRO A 40 2.57 -15.06 -26.72
C PRO A 40 1.56 -13.92 -26.54
N GLU A 41 1.03 -13.71 -25.33
CA GLU A 41 0.11 -12.61 -25.04
C GLU A 41 0.82 -11.26 -25.05
N VAL A 42 2.04 -11.20 -24.50
CA VAL A 42 2.86 -9.98 -24.48
C VAL A 42 3.24 -9.59 -25.91
N ILE A 43 3.69 -10.54 -26.73
CA ILE A 43 4.01 -10.32 -28.16
C ILE A 43 2.78 -9.79 -28.90
N ARG A 44 1.60 -10.38 -28.67
CA ARG A 44 0.35 -9.95 -29.31
C ARG A 44 -0.04 -8.53 -28.92
N ILE A 45 0.07 -8.18 -27.64
CA ILE A 45 -0.23 -6.82 -27.13
C ILE A 45 0.79 -5.81 -27.69
N ALA A 46 2.08 -6.19 -27.71
CA ALA A 46 3.17 -5.37 -28.24
C ALA A 46 3.00 -5.06 -29.74
N ALA A 47 2.48 -6.01 -30.54
CA ALA A 47 2.16 -5.78 -31.95
C ALA A 47 1.11 -4.67 -32.17
N GLY A 48 0.29 -4.37 -31.17
CA GLY A 48 -0.64 -3.23 -31.14
C GLY A 48 -0.01 -1.91 -30.70
N GLY A 49 1.31 -1.86 -30.49
CA GLY A 49 2.03 -0.66 -30.07
C GLY A 49 2.07 -0.41 -28.55
N PHE A 50 1.61 -1.38 -27.75
CA PHE A 50 1.65 -1.31 -26.28
C PHE A 50 2.73 -2.27 -25.75
N THR A 51 3.98 -1.80 -25.68
CA THR A 51 5.13 -2.61 -25.24
C THR A 51 5.43 -2.39 -23.76
N GLN A 52 6.00 -3.38 -23.07
CA GLN A 52 6.40 -3.24 -21.67
C GLN A 52 7.34 -2.05 -21.46
N THR A 53 8.33 -1.87 -22.34
CA THR A 53 9.26 -0.72 -22.33
C THR A 53 8.50 0.61 -22.40
N SER A 54 7.58 0.76 -23.36
CA SER A 54 6.83 2.02 -23.53
C SER A 54 5.92 2.32 -22.33
N VAL A 55 5.38 1.29 -21.68
CA VAL A 55 4.56 1.43 -20.48
C VAL A 55 5.42 1.85 -19.29
N GLN A 56 6.57 1.21 -19.10
CA GLN A 56 7.52 1.53 -18.04
C GLN A 56 8.02 2.98 -18.16
N GLU A 57 8.33 3.43 -19.38
CA GLU A 57 8.72 4.82 -19.67
C GLU A 57 7.61 5.80 -19.30
N ARG A 58 6.37 5.56 -19.75
CA ARG A 58 5.22 6.42 -19.42
C ARG A 58 4.94 6.48 -17.93
N LEU A 59 5.04 5.37 -17.21
CA LEU A 59 4.88 5.33 -15.76
C LEU A 59 5.97 6.16 -15.06
N SER A 60 7.21 6.05 -15.54
CA SER A 60 8.33 6.84 -15.03
C SER A 60 8.17 8.33 -15.29
N GLU A 61 7.66 8.71 -16.48
CA GLU A 61 7.31 10.11 -16.81
C GLU A 61 6.21 10.66 -15.88
N ILE A 62 5.18 9.86 -15.58
CA ILE A 62 4.12 10.24 -14.64
C ILE A 62 4.70 10.52 -13.25
N LEU A 63 5.57 9.65 -12.74
CA LEU A 63 6.23 9.82 -11.44
C LEU A 63 7.19 11.02 -11.44
N ALA A 64 7.87 11.29 -12.55
CA ALA A 64 8.72 12.47 -12.65
C ALA A 64 7.91 13.78 -12.61
N ALA A 65 6.70 13.77 -13.19
CA ALA A 65 5.82 14.93 -13.27
C ALA A 65 4.95 15.15 -12.02
N ASP A 66 4.73 14.13 -11.20
CA ASP A 66 3.82 14.17 -10.05
C ASP A 66 4.53 13.79 -8.75
N ASN A 67 4.84 14.81 -7.95
CA ASN A 67 5.55 14.63 -6.69
C ASN A 67 4.76 13.77 -5.69
N PHE A 68 3.43 13.89 -5.67
CA PHE A 68 2.61 13.12 -4.74
C PHE A 68 2.62 11.64 -5.11
N LEU A 69 2.42 11.31 -6.40
CA LEU A 69 2.52 9.93 -6.86
C LEU A 69 3.94 9.37 -6.71
N ARG A 70 4.97 10.19 -6.92
CA ARG A 70 6.36 9.82 -6.65
C ARG A 70 6.57 9.45 -5.19
N GLN A 71 6.04 10.24 -4.27
CA GLN A 71 6.07 9.96 -2.84
C GLN A 71 5.34 8.67 -2.47
N CYS A 72 4.14 8.50 -3.02
CA CYS A 72 3.27 7.38 -2.66
C CYS A 72 3.70 6.05 -3.27
N CYS A 73 4.26 6.06 -4.49
CA CYS A 73 4.60 4.84 -5.23
C CYS A 73 6.10 4.55 -5.25
N GLY A 74 6.95 5.56 -5.29
CA GLY A 74 8.41 5.46 -5.41
C GLY A 74 8.91 4.94 -6.77
N LYS A 75 8.26 3.92 -7.34
CA LYS A 75 8.68 3.24 -8.58
C LYS A 75 7.50 2.93 -9.51
N ALA A 76 7.80 2.69 -10.78
CA ALA A 76 6.81 2.44 -11.83
C ALA A 76 5.93 1.22 -11.55
N GLU A 77 6.49 0.15 -10.97
CA GLU A 77 5.75 -1.08 -10.66
C GLU A 77 4.67 -0.84 -9.61
N ALA A 78 4.95 0.01 -8.61
CA ALA A 78 3.98 0.39 -7.60
C ALA A 78 2.86 1.28 -8.19
N LEU A 79 3.20 2.17 -9.12
CA LEU A 79 2.20 2.96 -9.83
C LEU A 79 1.31 2.09 -10.73
N ALA A 80 1.89 1.10 -11.43
CA ALA A 80 1.13 0.13 -12.20
C ALA A 80 0.12 -0.62 -11.32
N LYS A 81 0.56 -1.08 -10.15
CA LYS A 81 -0.31 -1.72 -9.16
C LYS A 81 -1.38 -0.77 -8.61
N ALA A 82 -1.06 0.51 -8.42
CA ALA A 82 -2.06 1.51 -8.03
C ALA A 82 -3.15 1.68 -9.09
N ILE A 83 -2.78 1.73 -10.38
CA ILE A 83 -3.74 1.76 -11.50
C ILE A 83 -4.59 0.49 -11.51
N ASP A 84 -3.98 -0.69 -11.32
CA ASP A 84 -4.72 -1.95 -11.26
C ASP A 84 -5.78 -1.92 -10.16
N VAL A 85 -5.39 -1.62 -8.92
CA VAL A 85 -6.27 -1.71 -7.75
C VAL A 85 -7.34 -0.63 -7.72
N LEU A 86 -7.00 0.60 -8.13
CA LEU A 86 -7.87 1.76 -7.95
C LEU A 86 -8.71 2.07 -9.17
N PHE A 87 -8.26 1.66 -10.35
CA PHE A 87 -8.97 1.91 -11.60
C PHE A 87 -9.45 0.62 -12.25
N LEU A 88 -8.57 -0.34 -12.56
CA LEU A 88 -8.94 -1.51 -13.37
C LEU A 88 -9.82 -2.51 -12.62
N ASP A 89 -9.52 -2.83 -11.36
CA ASP A 89 -10.35 -3.68 -10.51
C ASP A 89 -11.78 -3.13 -10.38
N ARG A 90 -11.91 -1.81 -10.23
CA ARG A 90 -13.20 -1.13 -10.13
C ARG A 90 -13.94 -1.11 -11.47
N LEU A 91 -13.24 -0.75 -12.53
CA LEU A 91 -13.79 -0.76 -13.88
C LEU A 91 -14.29 -2.16 -14.24
N GLN A 92 -13.58 -3.22 -13.84
CA GLN A 92 -14.02 -4.58 -14.07
C GLN A 92 -15.29 -4.93 -13.29
N ALA A 93 -15.35 -4.57 -12.00
CA ALA A 93 -16.52 -4.80 -11.16
C ALA A 93 -17.77 -4.06 -11.67
N GLU A 94 -17.60 -2.85 -12.22
CA GLU A 94 -18.71 -2.02 -12.71
C GLU A 94 -19.11 -2.35 -14.17
N ALA A 95 -18.16 -2.75 -15.03
CA ALA A 95 -18.42 -2.99 -16.46
C ALA A 95 -18.77 -4.45 -16.81
N PHE A 96 -18.48 -5.43 -15.95
CA PHE A 96 -18.67 -6.86 -16.26
C PHE A 96 -19.41 -7.65 -15.14
N PRO A 97 -20.63 -7.26 -14.74
CA PRO A 97 -21.42 -8.08 -13.81
C PRO A 97 -21.83 -9.44 -14.40
N THR A 98 -21.77 -9.59 -15.74
CA THR A 98 -22.07 -10.81 -16.49
C THR A 98 -21.07 -10.97 -17.64
N ASN A 99 -20.61 -12.20 -17.93
CA ASN A 99 -19.53 -12.57 -18.86
C ASN A 99 -19.68 -12.15 -20.34
N GLU A 100 -20.60 -11.27 -20.71
CA GLU A 100 -20.76 -10.74 -22.06
C GLU A 100 -20.80 -9.20 -22.06
N PRO A 101 -19.81 -8.51 -22.66
CA PRO A 101 -19.82 -7.06 -22.76
C PRO A 101 -20.84 -6.57 -23.77
N THR A 102 -21.73 -5.67 -23.37
CA THR A 102 -22.47 -4.82 -24.32
C THR A 102 -21.68 -3.55 -24.57
N LEU A 103 -21.07 -3.46 -25.77
CA LEU A 103 -20.22 -2.35 -26.28
C LEU A 103 -20.87 -0.94 -26.26
N ALA A 104 -22.15 -0.81 -25.91
CA ALA A 104 -22.90 0.45 -26.01
C ALA A 104 -22.89 1.32 -24.72
N PHE A 105 -22.38 0.82 -23.58
CA PHE A 105 -22.45 1.51 -22.27
C PHE A 105 -21.10 2.06 -21.75
N LEU A 106 -20.04 1.98 -22.54
CA LEU A 106 -18.66 2.20 -22.08
C LEU A 106 -18.26 3.66 -21.73
N PRO A 107 -18.68 4.73 -22.45
CA PRO A 107 -18.09 6.06 -22.24
C PRO A 107 -18.34 6.63 -20.84
N HIS A 108 -19.56 6.51 -20.33
CA HIS A 108 -19.93 7.08 -19.02
C HIS A 108 -19.26 6.34 -17.86
N LEU A 109 -19.16 5.01 -17.92
CA LEU A 109 -18.49 4.20 -16.91
C LEU A 109 -16.99 4.51 -16.83
N PHE A 110 -16.34 4.77 -17.97
CA PHE A 110 -14.93 5.18 -18.00
C PHE A 110 -14.72 6.54 -17.32
N GLU A 111 -15.55 7.54 -17.63
CA GLU A 111 -15.44 8.86 -16.99
C GLU A 111 -15.70 8.78 -15.48
N GLU A 112 -16.70 8.00 -15.06
CA GLU A 112 -17.01 7.81 -13.64
C GLU A 112 -15.87 7.09 -12.91
N ALA A 113 -15.35 6.00 -13.47
CA ALA A 113 -14.21 5.27 -12.92
C ALA A 113 -12.97 6.16 -12.81
N LEU A 114 -12.70 6.99 -13.81
CA LEU A 114 -11.57 7.94 -13.77
C LEU A 114 -11.79 9.05 -12.74
N SER A 115 -13.01 9.59 -12.63
CA SER A 115 -13.33 10.60 -11.61
C SER A 115 -13.15 10.03 -10.20
N LYS A 116 -13.60 8.80 -9.94
CA LYS A 116 -13.39 8.10 -8.67
C LYS A 116 -11.91 7.79 -8.44
N PHE A 117 -11.17 7.44 -9.49
CA PHE A 117 -9.73 7.17 -9.41
C PHE A 117 -8.97 8.42 -8.96
N ASP A 118 -9.23 9.59 -9.56
CA ASP A 118 -8.60 10.84 -9.13
C ASP A 118 -9.00 11.25 -7.72
N GLN A 119 -10.28 11.07 -7.38
CA GLN A 119 -10.77 11.39 -6.03
C GLN A 119 -10.01 10.58 -4.98
N VAL A 120 -9.86 9.27 -5.19
CA VAL A 120 -9.13 8.40 -4.26
C VAL A 120 -7.65 8.74 -4.23
N LEU A 121 -7.04 9.04 -5.39
CA LEU A 121 -5.62 9.39 -5.44
C LEU A 121 -5.32 10.68 -4.69
N TYR A 122 -6.04 11.77 -4.95
CA TYR A 122 -5.62 13.11 -4.52
C TYR A 122 -6.45 13.73 -3.39
N ASN A 123 -7.64 13.18 -3.06
CA ASN A 123 -8.52 13.80 -2.07
C ASN A 123 -8.57 13.03 -0.73
N GLU A 124 -7.78 11.98 -0.55
CA GLU A 124 -7.70 11.22 0.71
C GLU A 124 -6.63 11.73 1.68
N GLY A 125 -5.95 12.83 1.33
CA GLY A 125 -5.00 13.53 2.20
C GLY A 125 -3.52 13.29 1.85
N ASP A 126 -2.64 13.79 2.72
CA ASP A 126 -1.20 13.76 2.51
C ASP A 126 -0.59 12.38 2.76
N PHE A 127 0.54 12.13 2.09
CA PHE A 127 1.33 10.93 2.28
C PHE A 127 1.95 10.86 3.70
N LYS A 128 1.71 9.75 4.39
CA LYS A 128 2.34 9.43 5.69
C LYS A 128 2.61 7.93 5.78
N LYS A 129 3.76 7.58 6.37
CA LYS A 129 4.13 6.21 6.72
C LYS A 129 4.11 6.03 8.23
N TYR A 130 3.54 4.93 8.69
CA TYR A 130 3.45 4.57 10.08
C TYR A 130 4.06 3.18 10.30
N ALA A 131 4.96 3.06 11.27
CA ALA A 131 5.46 1.77 11.73
C ALA A 131 4.90 1.51 13.14
N TYR A 132 4.05 0.49 13.25
CA TYR A 132 3.43 0.06 14.50
C TYR A 132 4.21 -1.10 15.10
N PHE A 133 5.02 -0.82 16.11
CA PHE A 133 5.76 -1.81 16.89
C PHE A 133 4.90 -2.29 18.04
N HIS A 134 4.50 -3.56 18.03
CA HIS A 134 3.67 -4.11 19.10
C HIS A 134 4.47 -4.21 20.40
N LEU A 135 3.91 -3.67 21.49
CA LEU A 135 4.52 -3.70 22.82
C LEU A 135 3.88 -4.84 23.62
N TYR A 136 4.49 -6.02 23.53
CA TYR A 136 4.01 -7.21 24.22
C TYR A 136 4.00 -7.02 25.73
N ASN A 137 2.89 -7.44 26.35
CA ASN A 137 2.71 -7.44 27.80
C ASN A 137 2.93 -6.05 28.47
N LEU A 138 2.70 -4.98 27.71
CA LEU A 138 2.67 -3.63 28.24
C LEU A 138 1.29 -3.31 28.82
N GLU A 139 1.24 -3.15 30.13
CA GLU A 139 0.10 -2.59 30.85
C GLU A 139 0.51 -1.26 31.51
N ILE A 140 -0.14 -0.17 31.08
CA ILE A 140 0.09 1.14 31.67
C ILE A 140 -0.89 1.28 32.85
N VAL A 141 -0.37 1.10 34.07
CA VAL A 141 -1.16 1.20 35.31
C VAL A 141 -1.01 2.61 35.93
N GLY A 142 -2.13 3.17 36.39
CA GLY A 142 -2.17 4.46 37.07
C GLY A 142 -1.80 5.64 36.15
N ASP A 143 -1.06 6.61 36.69
CA ASP A 143 -0.68 7.85 36.00
C ASP A 143 0.69 7.78 35.29
N LEU A 144 1.21 6.57 35.03
CA LEU A 144 2.50 6.40 34.35
C LEU A 144 2.47 7.03 32.95
N LYS A 145 3.29 8.07 32.74
CA LYS A 145 3.44 8.73 31.44
C LYS A 145 4.72 8.27 30.76
N LEU A 146 4.55 7.41 29.77
CA LEU A 146 5.64 7.00 28.89
C LEU A 146 5.92 8.12 27.89
N GLN A 147 7.15 8.63 27.89
CA GLN A 147 7.60 9.58 26.88
C GLN A 147 8.13 8.82 25.67
N PRO A 148 7.78 9.23 24.44
CA PRO A 148 8.31 8.62 23.23
C PRO A 148 9.82 8.90 23.10
N PRO A 149 10.58 8.02 22.44
CA PRO A 149 12.04 8.13 22.37
C PRO A 149 12.51 9.30 21.48
N TYR A 150 11.72 9.64 20.45
CA TYR A 150 12.10 10.63 19.43
C TYR A 150 10.91 11.45 18.95
N ALA A 151 11.18 12.57 18.26
CA ALA A 151 10.15 13.33 17.57
C ALA A 151 9.47 12.48 16.48
N GLY A 152 8.14 12.60 16.35
CA GLY A 152 7.35 11.78 15.42
C GLY A 152 7.00 10.39 15.96
N TRP A 153 7.43 10.05 17.18
CA TRP A 153 7.07 8.81 17.84
C TRP A 153 6.02 9.05 18.93
N PHE A 154 5.15 8.08 19.15
CA PHE A 154 4.13 8.12 20.20
C PHE A 154 3.67 6.70 20.57
N ILE A 155 3.04 6.55 21.73
CA ILE A 155 2.40 5.29 22.12
C ILE A 155 0.92 5.38 21.79
N ALA A 156 0.41 4.40 21.04
CA ALA A 156 -0.99 4.27 20.70
C ALA A 156 -1.56 3.02 21.38
N LYS A 157 -2.73 3.16 22.01
CA LYS A 157 -3.56 2.03 22.39
C LYS A 157 -4.62 1.86 21.31
N LEU A 158 -4.54 0.77 20.55
CA LEU A 158 -5.54 0.48 19.53
C LEU A 158 -6.74 -0.26 20.14
N GLU A 159 -7.91 -0.03 19.58
CA GLU A 159 -9.06 -0.89 19.85
C GLU A 159 -8.80 -2.28 19.25
N PRO A 160 -9.19 -3.37 19.94
CA PRO A 160 -8.99 -4.73 19.43
C PRO A 160 -9.54 -4.96 18.00
N SER A 161 -10.60 -4.25 17.62
CA SER A 161 -11.23 -4.28 16.29
C SER A 161 -10.36 -3.66 15.19
N LEU A 162 -9.45 -2.74 15.54
CA LEU A 162 -8.56 -2.07 14.58
C LEU A 162 -7.28 -2.86 14.32
N VAL A 163 -6.93 -3.79 15.21
CA VAL A 163 -5.72 -4.61 15.08
C VAL A 163 -5.77 -5.54 13.85
N PRO A 164 -6.89 -6.25 13.54
CA PRO A 164 -7.02 -6.98 12.28
C PRO A 164 -6.84 -6.09 11.05
N VAL A 165 -7.43 -4.89 11.05
CA VAL A 165 -7.31 -3.92 9.95
C VAL A 165 -5.86 -3.48 9.78
N LEU A 166 -5.16 -3.22 10.89
CA LEU A 166 -3.74 -2.95 10.89
C LEU A 166 -2.95 -4.13 10.30
N PHE A 167 -3.37 -5.38 10.46
CA PHE A 167 -2.68 -6.52 9.83
C PHE A 167 -3.16 -6.88 8.43
N GLY A 168 -4.24 -6.26 7.96
CA GLY A 168 -4.90 -6.66 6.72
C GLY A 168 -5.62 -8.00 6.82
N GLU A 169 -5.97 -8.43 8.05
CA GLU A 169 -6.81 -9.59 8.29
C GLU A 169 -8.28 -9.24 7.98
N SER A 170 -9.03 -10.21 7.45
CA SER A 170 -10.47 -10.08 7.17
C SER A 170 -11.36 -10.48 8.35
N SER A 171 -10.75 -10.96 9.45
CA SER A 171 -11.44 -11.41 10.66
C SER A 171 -11.78 -10.25 11.60
N ALA A 172 -12.81 -10.46 12.43
CA ALA A 172 -13.20 -9.51 13.48
C ALA A 172 -12.21 -9.48 14.67
N SER A 173 -11.36 -10.50 14.79
CA SER A 173 -10.34 -10.64 15.83
C SER A 173 -9.02 -11.07 15.21
N SER A 174 -7.91 -10.53 15.68
CA SER A 174 -6.61 -10.87 15.12
C SER A 174 -6.17 -12.25 15.57
N PHE A 175 -5.73 -13.08 14.63
CA PHE A 175 -5.09 -14.35 14.95
C PHE A 175 -3.71 -14.13 15.60
N ILE A 176 -3.01 -13.07 15.17
CA ILE A 176 -1.60 -12.84 15.50
C ILE A 176 -1.44 -12.02 16.78
N SER A 177 -2.43 -11.18 17.10
CA SER A 177 -2.50 -10.45 18.36
C SER A 177 -3.84 -10.71 19.05
N PRO A 178 -3.99 -11.86 19.75
CA PRO A 178 -5.14 -12.13 20.58
C PRO A 178 -5.36 -11.02 21.61
N MET A 179 -6.58 -10.87 22.14
CA MET A 179 -6.87 -9.82 23.14
C MET A 179 -6.00 -9.90 24.40
N THR A 180 -5.35 -11.03 24.65
CA THR A 180 -4.46 -11.27 25.81
C THR A 180 -3.03 -10.76 25.62
N THR A 181 -2.59 -10.41 24.40
CA THR A 181 -1.19 -10.01 24.13
C THR A 181 -0.93 -8.52 24.26
N GLY A 182 -1.96 -7.74 24.59
CA GLY A 182 -1.91 -6.28 24.74
C GLY A 182 -2.19 -5.52 23.43
N THR A 183 -2.80 -4.34 23.54
CA THR A 183 -3.16 -3.48 22.39
C THR A 183 -2.34 -2.19 22.30
N HIS A 184 -1.19 -2.16 22.98
CA HIS A 184 -0.29 -1.01 22.94
C HIS A 184 0.74 -1.18 21.83
N PHE A 185 0.98 -0.09 21.12
CA PHE A 185 1.95 0.01 20.03
C PHE A 185 2.81 1.24 20.25
N LEU A 186 4.12 1.09 20.06
CA LEU A 186 4.99 2.22 19.79
C LEU A 186 4.85 2.53 18.30
N VAL A 187 4.49 3.76 17.98
CA VAL A 187 4.23 4.19 16.61
C VAL A 187 5.28 5.22 16.21
N CYS A 188 5.90 4.99 15.05
CA CYS A 188 6.74 5.98 14.37
C CYS A 188 5.97 6.50 13.16
N GLN A 189 5.83 7.83 13.05
CA GLN A 189 5.25 8.49 11.87
C GLN A 189 6.34 9.23 11.08
N ASP A 190 6.41 8.95 9.79
CA ASP A 190 7.29 9.63 8.83
C ASP A 190 6.48 10.19 7.64
N THR A 191 7.04 11.21 7.00
CA THR A 191 6.45 11.87 5.80
C THR A 191 7.28 11.69 4.54
N ASP A 192 8.49 11.12 4.65
CA ASP A 192 9.37 10.89 3.51
C ASP A 192 8.81 9.78 2.61
N GLY A 193 8.73 10.03 1.30
CA GLY A 193 8.16 9.11 0.32
C GLY A 193 9.00 7.85 0.04
N PHE A 194 8.44 6.93 -0.74
CA PHE A 194 9.10 5.67 -1.14
C PHE A 194 10.19 5.84 -2.21
N GLU A 195 10.30 7.02 -2.81
CA GLU A 195 11.40 7.40 -3.70
C GLU A 195 12.73 7.59 -2.96
N GLN A 196 12.68 7.87 -1.65
CA GLN A 196 13.88 8.07 -0.83
C GLN A 196 14.39 6.74 -0.25
N GLU A 197 13.49 5.90 0.23
CA GLU A 197 13.81 4.67 0.94
C GLU A 197 12.70 3.65 0.71
N ASN A 198 13.07 2.41 0.37
CA ASN A 198 12.08 1.37 0.18
C ASN A 198 11.50 0.88 1.53
N LEU A 199 10.35 0.20 1.48
CA LEU A 199 9.62 -0.22 2.67
C LEU A 199 10.46 -1.05 3.65
N TYR A 200 11.25 -2.00 3.14
CA TYR A 200 12.00 -2.92 3.99
C TYR A 200 13.18 -2.22 4.68
N GLU A 201 13.93 -1.41 3.93
CA GLU A 201 15.03 -0.60 4.49
C GLU A 201 14.54 0.34 5.58
N TRP A 202 13.44 1.05 5.29
CA TRP A 202 12.79 1.95 6.23
C TRP A 202 12.35 1.22 7.51
N LEU A 203 11.63 0.10 7.39
CA LEU A 203 11.17 -0.67 8.55
C LEU A 203 12.34 -1.26 9.36
N SER A 204 13.37 -1.76 8.68
CA SER A 204 14.59 -2.30 9.32
C SER A 204 15.29 -1.24 10.17
N ARG A 205 15.45 -0.04 9.62
CA ARG A 205 16.04 1.09 10.35
C ARG A 205 15.18 1.51 11.54
N ARG A 206 13.85 1.64 11.36
CA ARG A 206 12.94 1.98 12.46
C ARG A 206 12.88 0.90 13.54
N TRP A 207 13.03 -0.37 13.17
CA TRP A 207 13.16 -1.47 14.12
C TRP A 207 14.41 -1.33 15.01
N GLN A 208 15.55 -0.97 14.41
CA GLN A 208 16.78 -0.69 15.15
C GLN A 208 16.62 0.52 16.07
N ASP A 209 15.99 1.60 15.58
CA ASP A 209 15.70 2.80 16.38
C ASP A 209 14.80 2.49 17.60
N ALA A 210 13.88 1.52 17.48
CA ALA A 210 12.98 1.13 18.58
C ALA A 210 13.67 0.30 19.67
N HIS A 211 14.78 -0.37 19.36
CA HIS A 211 15.41 -1.35 20.24
C HIS A 211 15.93 -0.76 21.58
N PRO A 212 16.61 0.40 21.60
CA PRO A 212 16.99 1.03 22.88
C PRO A 212 15.77 1.38 23.74
N TYR A 213 14.67 1.81 23.13
CA TYR A 213 13.45 2.14 23.87
C TYR A 213 12.82 0.90 24.52
N ARG A 214 12.82 -0.24 23.82
CA ARG A 214 12.42 -1.54 24.39
C ARG A 214 13.20 -1.86 25.67
N GLN A 215 14.52 -1.65 25.67
CA GLN A 215 15.35 -1.90 26.85
C GLN A 215 14.94 -0.98 28.02
N VAL A 216 14.67 0.30 27.75
CA VAL A 216 14.19 1.23 28.78
C VAL A 216 12.87 0.76 29.38
N LEU A 217 11.92 0.30 28.56
CA LEU A 217 10.64 -0.20 29.04
C LEU A 217 10.80 -1.43 29.95
N GLN A 218 11.74 -2.33 29.63
CA GLN A 218 12.04 -3.51 30.47
C GLN A 218 12.59 -3.16 31.86
N TYR A 219 13.25 -2.01 32.01
CA TYR A 219 13.71 -1.52 33.32
C TYR A 219 12.64 -0.71 34.05
N ALA A 220 11.74 -0.04 33.32
CA ALA A 220 10.80 0.91 33.88
C ALA A 220 9.47 0.29 34.32
N ILE A 221 9.09 -0.86 33.75
CA ILE A 221 7.79 -1.50 33.97
C ILE A 221 7.99 -2.89 34.53
N GLU A 222 7.16 -3.26 35.50
CA GLU A 222 7.14 -4.62 36.03
C GLU A 222 6.60 -5.59 34.98
N GLY A 223 7.45 -6.51 34.52
CA GLY A 223 7.10 -7.55 33.55
C GLY A 223 8.09 -7.65 32.39
N ILE A 224 7.87 -8.64 31.52
CA ILE A 224 8.67 -8.79 30.30
C ILE A 224 7.98 -7.97 29.21
N VAL A 225 8.42 -6.73 29.01
CA VAL A 225 8.01 -5.91 27.85
C VAL A 225 8.92 -6.23 26.67
N ASN A 226 8.34 -6.51 25.51
CA ASN A 226 9.09 -6.80 24.30
C ASN A 226 8.47 -6.14 23.07
N ILE A 227 9.25 -6.04 21.99
CA ILE A 227 8.73 -5.74 20.66
C ILE A 227 8.77 -7.04 19.85
N ASP A 228 7.59 -7.56 19.50
CA ASP A 228 7.46 -8.87 18.88
C ASP A 228 7.42 -8.80 17.34
N TYR A 229 6.76 -7.78 16.81
CA TYR A 229 6.65 -7.55 15.37
C TYR A 229 6.38 -6.07 15.08
N VAL A 230 6.59 -5.69 13.82
CA VAL A 230 6.24 -4.38 13.29
C VAL A 230 5.24 -4.52 12.15
N CYS A 231 4.24 -3.65 12.14
CA CYS A 231 3.29 -3.55 11.04
C CYS A 231 3.34 -2.16 10.40
N PRO A 232 3.60 -2.07 9.09
CA PRO A 232 3.47 -0.80 8.38
C PRO A 232 2.00 -0.48 8.11
N TYR A 233 1.69 0.82 8.15
CA TYR A 233 0.43 1.37 7.69
C TYR A 233 0.69 2.71 7.01
N PHE A 234 -0.11 3.03 6.00
CA PHE A 234 0.09 4.22 5.19
C PHE A 234 -1.19 5.04 5.10
N SER A 235 -1.01 6.35 4.97
CA SER A 235 -2.05 7.29 4.57
C SER A 235 -1.61 7.95 3.27
N PRO A 236 -2.49 8.11 2.27
CA PRO A 236 -3.85 7.57 2.20
C PRO A 236 -3.98 6.04 2.22
N ASP A 237 -5.19 5.55 2.53
CA ASP A 237 -5.47 4.13 2.74
C ASP A 237 -5.17 3.26 1.51
N TRP A 238 -5.35 3.81 0.31
CA TRP A 238 -5.11 3.09 -0.94
C TRP A 238 -3.66 2.59 -1.06
N ILE A 239 -2.70 3.28 -0.45
CA ILE A 239 -1.28 2.94 -0.47
C ILE A 239 -1.03 1.60 0.19
N ASN A 240 -1.81 1.24 1.22
CA ASN A 240 -1.74 -0.08 1.85
C ASN A 240 -2.03 -1.20 0.85
N LYS A 241 -2.91 -0.99 -0.14
CA LYS A 241 -3.20 -2.00 -1.16
C LYS A 241 -2.05 -2.19 -2.16
N VAL A 242 -1.20 -1.17 -2.29
CA VAL A 242 -0.05 -1.16 -3.19
C VAL A 242 1.19 -1.74 -2.50
N HIS A 243 1.55 -1.20 -1.34
CA HIS A 243 2.84 -1.46 -0.68
C HIS A 243 2.78 -2.46 0.47
N LYS A 244 1.65 -2.63 1.13
CA LYS A 244 1.59 -3.44 2.36
C LYS A 244 1.60 -4.92 2.03
N TRP A 245 2.54 -5.64 2.63
CA TRP A 245 2.64 -7.09 2.53
C TRP A 245 2.88 -7.69 3.93
N GLY A 246 1.82 -8.23 4.53
CA GLY A 246 1.91 -9.06 5.74
C GLY A 246 2.50 -8.38 6.99
N LEU A 247 3.03 -9.22 7.89
CA LEU A 247 3.75 -8.83 9.10
C LEU A 247 5.26 -9.02 8.90
N TYR A 248 6.04 -8.13 9.54
CA TYR A 248 7.49 -8.19 9.48
C TYR A 248 8.06 -8.61 10.84
N TYR A 249 8.68 -9.79 10.86
CA TYR A 249 9.53 -10.25 11.95
C TYR A 249 10.98 -9.94 11.58
N LEU A 250 11.46 -8.78 12.01
CA LEU A 250 12.81 -8.34 11.72
C LEU A 250 13.72 -8.90 12.81
N ALA A 251 14.72 -9.70 12.40
CA ALA A 251 15.68 -10.24 13.35
C ALA A 251 16.45 -9.08 14.02
N ALA A 252 16.72 -9.22 15.32
CA ALA A 252 17.69 -8.38 15.98
C ALA A 252 19.07 -8.70 15.39
N CYS A 253 19.67 -7.74 14.68
CA CYS A 253 21.10 -7.76 14.37
C CYS A 253 21.90 -7.31 15.60
#